data_AF-X1BSQ1-F1
#
_entry.id   AF-X1BSQ1-F1
#
_cell.length_a   1.000
_cell.length_b   1.000
_cell.length_c   1.000
_cell.angle_alpha   90.00
_cell.angle_beta   90.00
_cell.angle_gamma   90.00
#
_symmetry.space_group_name_H-M   'P 1'
#
loop_
_entity.id
_entity.type
_entity.pdbx_description
1 polymer ?
#
loop_
_entity_poly.entity_id
_entity_poly.type
_entity_poly.pdbx_seq_one_letter_code
_entity_poly.pdbx_strand_id
1 'polypeptide(L)'
;RAVASIIKEKRAPFARVDVRDKLDVSSEDWLYGYSAIFHGMRIKHPGGAPSVGSKFEGVFKRVGYGFYELTEYGEKLIKEYDC
;
A
#
# COMPACT_ATOMS: atom_id res chain seq x y z
N ARG A 1 5.85 -2.49 7.04
CA ARG A 1 6.82 -1.60 7.74
C ARG A 1 6.85 -0.19 7.13
N ALA A 2 7.27 0.03 5.87
CA ALA A 2 7.31 1.39 5.29
C ALA A 2 5.98 2.17 5.36
N VAL A 3 4.86 1.54 4.96
CA VAL A 3 3.53 2.15 5.07
C VAL A 3 3.17 2.49 6.53
N ALA A 4 3.48 1.61 7.48
CA ALA A 4 3.24 1.86 8.90
C ALA A 4 4.01 3.10 9.40
N SER A 5 5.27 3.27 8.98
CA SER A 5 6.05 4.47 9.29
C SER A 5 5.43 5.74 8.71
N ILE A 6 4.97 5.72 7.45
CA ILE A 6 4.33 6.87 6.79
C ILE A 6 3.03 7.27 7.50
N ILE A 7 2.24 6.28 7.90
CA ILE A 7 0.97 6.51 8.62
C ILE A 7 1.23 7.06 10.03
N LYS A 8 2.26 6.58 10.74
CA LYS A 8 2.69 7.14 12.04
C LYS A 8 3.12 8.59 11.94
N GLU A 9 3.73 8.99 10.82
CA GLU A 9 4.08 10.38 10.51
C GLU A 9 2.85 11.25 10.14
N LYS A 10 1.62 10.74 10.33
CA LYS A 10 0.31 11.39 10.03
C LYS A 10 0.15 11.86 8.58
N ARG A 11 0.82 11.21 7.63
CA ARG A 11 0.70 11.51 6.19
C ARG A 11 -0.39 10.67 5.51
N ALA A 12 -1.62 10.76 5.99
CA ALA A 12 -2.79 10.19 5.31
C ALA A 12 -3.62 11.31 4.66
N PRO A 13 -4.07 11.15 3.40
CA PRO A 13 -3.77 10.05 2.48
C PRO A 13 -2.31 10.05 2.00
N PHE A 14 -1.76 8.88 1.70
CA PHE A 14 -0.39 8.71 1.20
C PHE A 14 -0.38 8.35 -0.29
N ALA A 15 0.67 8.75 -0.99
CA ALA A 15 0.91 8.36 -2.36
C ALA A 15 1.82 7.13 -2.44
N ARG A 16 1.76 6.42 -3.58
CA ARG A 16 2.69 5.32 -3.88
C ARG A 16 4.15 5.77 -3.85
N VAL A 17 4.41 7.00 -4.29
CA VAL A 17 5.75 7.58 -4.31
C VAL A 17 6.32 7.74 -2.90
N ASP A 18 5.50 8.10 -1.91
CA ASP A 18 5.96 8.21 -0.52
C ASP A 18 6.51 6.88 0.01
N VAL A 19 5.85 5.77 -0.36
CA VAL A 19 6.28 4.43 0.04
C VAL A 19 7.56 4.02 -0.68
N ARG A 20 7.67 4.33 -1.98
CA ARG A 20 8.90 4.10 -2.75
C ARG A 20 10.07 4.84 -2.13
N ASP A 21 9.89 6.12 -1.86
CA ASP A 21 10.94 6.99 -1.33
C ASP A 21 11.34 6.55 0.09
N LYS A 22 10.39 6.06 0.91
CA LYS A 22 10.69 5.47 2.23
C LYS A 22 11.45 4.14 2.15
N LEU A 23 11.24 3.38 1.08
CA LEU A 23 11.93 2.10 0.84
C LEU A 23 13.28 2.27 0.12
N ASP A 24 13.59 3.48 -0.36
CA ASP A 24 14.79 3.79 -1.16
C ASP A 24 14.95 2.87 -2.38
N VAL A 25 13.85 2.62 -3.09
CA VAL A 25 13.79 1.72 -4.24
C VAL A 25 13.82 2.52 -5.54
N SER A 26 14.55 2.01 -6.54
CA SER A 26 14.63 2.64 -7.86
C SER A 26 13.24 2.72 -8.53
N SER A 27 13.05 3.67 -9.45
CA SER A 27 11.79 3.79 -10.19
C SER A 27 11.49 2.55 -11.03
N GLU A 28 12.52 1.86 -11.53
CA GLU A 28 12.40 0.64 -12.34
C GLU A 28 11.88 -0.52 -11.48
N ASP A 29 12.54 -0.81 -10.37
CA ASP A 29 12.13 -1.87 -9.43
C ASP A 29 10.72 -1.61 -8.88
N TRP A 30 10.38 -0.34 -8.65
CA TRP A 30 9.06 0.06 -8.20
C TRP A 30 7.96 -0.27 -9.23
N LEU A 31 8.24 -0.02 -10.52
CA LEU A 31 7.28 -0.24 -11.60
C LEU A 31 7.03 -1.74 -11.80
N TYR A 32 8.09 -2.54 -11.82
CA TYR A 32 8.02 -3.97 -12.11
C TYR A 32 7.57 -4.83 -10.91
N GLY A 33 8.00 -4.50 -9.69
CA GLY A 33 7.73 -5.35 -8.51
C GLY A 33 6.60 -4.85 -7.63
N TYR A 34 6.59 -3.55 -7.31
CA TYR A 34 5.75 -3.03 -6.23
C TYR A 34 4.38 -2.55 -6.72
N SER A 35 4.31 -1.98 -7.93
CA SER A 35 3.04 -1.50 -8.47
C SER A 35 1.99 -2.60 -8.52
N ALA A 36 2.36 -3.79 -8.96
CA ALA A 36 1.48 -4.96 -9.01
C ALA A 36 0.98 -5.39 -7.62
N ILE A 37 1.85 -5.36 -6.60
CA ILE A 37 1.49 -5.67 -5.21
C ILE A 37 0.48 -4.65 -4.66
N PHE A 38 0.72 -3.36 -4.87
CA PHE A 38 -0.25 -2.31 -4.50
C PHE A 38 -1.59 -2.50 -5.22
N HIS A 39 -1.53 -2.94 -6.47
CA HIS A 39 -2.70 -3.33 -7.25
C HIS A 39 -3.34 -4.64 -6.83
N GLY A 40 -2.83 -5.42 -5.87
CA GLY A 40 -3.52 -6.55 -5.25
C GLY A 40 -3.99 -6.28 -3.81
N MET A 41 -3.57 -5.16 -3.21
CA MET A 41 -3.93 -4.79 -1.83
C MET A 41 -5.13 -3.84 -1.72
N ARG A 42 -5.80 -3.46 -2.81
CA ARG A 42 -6.91 -2.47 -2.84
C ARG A 42 -8.27 -3.15 -2.67
N ILE A 43 -9.19 -2.53 -1.95
CA ILE A 43 -10.55 -3.07 -1.80
C ILE A 43 -11.33 -3.18 -3.13
N LYS A 44 -10.98 -2.38 -4.14
CA LYS A 44 -11.53 -2.46 -5.51
C LYS A 44 -10.42 -2.56 -6.54
N HIS A 45 -10.33 -3.74 -7.15
CA HIS A 45 -9.38 -4.10 -8.21
C HIS A 45 -10.07 -4.24 -9.57
N PRO A 46 -10.10 -3.18 -10.38
CA PRO A 46 -10.38 -3.35 -11.80
C PRO A 46 -9.13 -3.95 -12.47
N GLY A 47 -9.25 -5.15 -13.03
CA GLY A 47 -8.29 -5.65 -14.04
C GLY A 47 -7.23 -6.66 -13.60
N GLY A 48 -7.62 -7.80 -13.01
CA GLY A 48 -6.79 -9.02 -13.03
C GLY A 48 -5.37 -8.90 -12.45
N ALA A 49 -5.19 -8.02 -11.45
CA ALA A 49 -3.90 -7.88 -10.77
C ALA A 49 -3.45 -9.22 -10.18
N PRO A 50 -2.14 -9.49 -10.11
CA PRO A 50 -1.64 -10.74 -9.56
C PRO A 50 -2.12 -10.94 -8.12
N SER A 51 -2.40 -12.19 -7.78
CA SER A 51 -2.80 -12.57 -6.43
C SER A 51 -1.67 -12.21 -5.47
N VAL A 52 -1.93 -11.22 -4.62
CA VAL A 52 -1.16 -11.04 -3.40
C VAL A 52 -1.63 -12.06 -2.38
N GLY A 53 -0.80 -12.36 -1.38
CA GLY A 53 -1.25 -13.22 -0.28
C GLY A 53 -2.56 -12.68 0.30
N SER A 54 -3.57 -13.55 0.44
CA SER A 54 -4.95 -13.19 0.84
C SER A 54 -5.02 -12.31 2.09
N LYS A 55 -4.04 -12.45 2.99
CA LYS A 55 -3.84 -11.60 4.18
C LYS A 55 -3.54 -10.12 3.92
N PHE A 56 -3.29 -9.72 2.68
CA PHE A 56 -3.02 -8.33 2.32
C PHE A 56 -4.03 -7.76 1.34
N GLU A 57 -5.01 -8.58 0.93
CA GLU A 57 -6.08 -8.12 0.08
C GLU A 57 -6.95 -7.09 0.82
N GLY A 58 -7.35 -6.03 0.13
CA GLY A 58 -8.23 -5.02 0.71
C GLY A 58 -7.62 -4.16 1.83
N VAL A 59 -6.30 -4.16 2.03
CA VAL A 59 -5.60 -3.30 2.98
C VAL A 59 -5.73 -1.81 2.64
N PHE A 60 -5.86 -1.47 1.34
CA PHE A 60 -5.91 -0.09 0.86
C PHE A 60 -7.25 0.29 0.23
N LYS A 61 -7.61 1.56 0.37
CA LYS A 61 -8.68 2.23 -0.36
C LYS A 61 -8.07 3.36 -1.19
N ARG A 62 -8.41 3.42 -2.48
CA ARG A 62 -8.02 4.54 -3.34
C ARG A 62 -8.98 5.71 -3.09
N VAL A 63 -8.45 6.85 -2.66
CA VAL A 63 -9.24 8.07 -2.40
C VAL A 63 -9.04 9.15 -3.46
N GLY A 64 -7.98 9.04 -4.26
CA GLY A 64 -7.70 9.95 -5.37
C GLY A 64 -6.83 9.31 -6.45
N TYR A 65 -6.49 10.05 -7.50
CA TYR A 65 -5.54 9.57 -8.49
C TYR A 65 -4.14 9.47 -7.87
N GLY A 66 -3.65 8.24 -7.66
CA GLY A 66 -2.34 8.00 -7.03
C GLY A 66 -2.30 8.06 -5.50
N PHE A 67 -3.42 8.39 -4.85
CA PHE A 67 -3.54 8.53 -3.39
C PHE A 67 -4.38 7.42 -2.75
N TYR A 68 -3.91 6.94 -1.61
CA TYR A 68 -4.43 5.79 -0.89
C TYR A 68 -4.54 6.06 0.60
N GLU A 69 -5.52 5.40 1.22
CA GLU A 69 -5.70 5.31 2.66
C GLU A 69 -5.76 3.84 3.07
N LEU A 70 -5.50 3.57 4.34
CA LEU A 70 -5.76 2.26 4.91
C LEU A 70 -7.27 2.04 5.02
N THR A 71 -7.71 0.81 4.81
CA THR A 71 -9.01 0.36 5.28
C THR A 71 -8.95 0.07 6.78
N GLU A 72 -10.10 -0.09 7.43
CA GLU A 72 -10.14 -0.56 8.83
C GLU A 72 -9.38 -1.88 9.02
N TYR A 73 -9.41 -2.76 8.00
CA TYR A 73 -8.61 -3.98 7.97
C TYR A 73 -7.10 -3.67 7.91
N GLY A 74 -6.70 -2.79 6.99
CA GLY A 74 -5.31 -2.36 6.86
C GLY A 74 -4.74 -1.72 8.12
N GLU A 75 -5.56 -0.93 8.84
CA GLU A 75 -5.17 -0.36 10.13
C GLU A 75 -4.94 -1.42 11.21
N LYS A 76 -5.83 -2.41 11.32
CA LYS A 76 -5.66 -3.54 12.24
C LYS A 76 -4.40 -4.33 11.91
N LEU A 77 -4.22 -4.65 10.63
CA LEU A 77 -3.07 -5.40 10.15
C LEU A 77 -1.75 -4.67 10.44
N ILE A 78 -1.69 -3.35 10.25
CA ILE A 78 -0.47 -2.59 10.56
C ILE A 78 -0.16 -2.62 12.05
N LYS A 79 -1.17 -2.53 12.93
CA LYS A 79 -0.97 -2.64 14.38
C LYS A 79 -0.39 -4.00 14.78
N GLU A 80 -0.77 -5.09 14.09
CA GLU A 80 -0.20 -6.41 14.32
C GLU A 80 1.27 -6.54 13.88
N TYR A 81 1.69 -5.82 12.83
CA TYR A 81 3.07 -5.85 12.33
C TYR A 81 4.02 -4.86 13.02
N ASP A 82 3.48 -3.95 13.84
CA ASP A 82 4.23 -2.97 14.64
C ASP A 82 4.49 -3.45 16.09
N CYS A 83 4.03 -4.66 16.43
CA CYS A 83 4.36 -5.38 17.67
C CYS A 83 5.65 -6.21 17.52
#